data_AF-A0A943Q5B6-F1
#
_entry.id   AF-A0A943Q5B6-F1
#
_cell.length_a   1.000
_cell.length_b   1.000
_cell.length_c   1.000
_cell.angle_alpha   90.00
_cell.angle_beta   90.00
_cell.angle_gamma   90.00
#
_symmetry.space_group_name_H-M   'P 1'
#
loop_
_entity.id
_entity.type
_entity.pdbx_description
1 polymer ?
#
loop_
_entity_poly.entity_id
_entity_poly.type
_entity_poly.pdbx_seq_one_letter_code
_entity_poly.pdbx_strand_id
1 'polypeptide(L)'
;MMQNILSNFYCGNLRPADKEVLPKSPDAKCVGDLERCAEKLEQCIGAQEKALFRKYITLDGRLDSIEVEEYYIDGFCTGAQIMLEILTRQSENLRPYD
;
A
#
# COMPACT_ATOMS: atom_id res chain seq x y z
N MET A 1 15.54 14.42 -17.22
CA MET A 1 15.87 15.42 -16.19
C MET A 1 15.49 14.84 -14.83
N MET A 2 16.47 14.57 -13.98
CA MET A 2 16.38 13.83 -12.70
C MET A 2 15.77 14.67 -11.55
N GLN A 3 15.14 15.80 -11.88
CA GLN A 3 14.50 16.72 -10.93
C GLN A 3 13.15 16.21 -10.37
N ASN A 4 12.68 15.03 -10.78
CA ASN A 4 11.28 14.64 -10.53
C ASN A 4 11.08 13.92 -9.18
N ILE A 5 11.91 12.92 -8.82
CA ILE A 5 11.62 12.11 -7.61
C ILE A 5 12.07 12.76 -6.30
N LEU A 6 13.27 13.37 -6.24
CA LEU A 6 13.80 14.00 -5.02
C LEU A 6 13.01 15.25 -4.63
N SER A 7 12.57 16.04 -5.62
CA SER A 7 11.70 17.18 -5.38
C SER A 7 10.33 16.75 -4.89
N ASN A 8 9.75 15.69 -5.49
CA ASN A 8 8.48 15.15 -5.03
C ASN A 8 8.58 14.54 -3.63
N PHE A 9 9.71 13.93 -3.28
CA PHE A 9 9.96 13.45 -1.92
C PHE A 9 10.05 14.63 -0.93
N TYR A 10 10.85 15.65 -1.24
CA TYR A 10 11.00 16.84 -0.41
C TYR A 10 9.67 17.57 -0.16
N CYS A 11 8.82 17.68 -1.19
CA CYS A 11 7.51 18.29 -1.07
C CYS A 11 6.43 17.36 -0.51
N GLY A 12 6.73 16.09 -0.20
CA GLY A 12 5.75 15.12 0.29
C GLY A 12 4.72 14.66 -0.76
N ASN A 13 5.03 14.82 -2.04
CA ASN A 13 4.20 14.44 -3.20
C ASN A 13 4.39 12.97 -3.62
N LEU A 14 5.29 12.22 -2.98
CA LEU A 14 5.39 10.77 -3.18
C LEU A 14 4.44 10.06 -2.21
N ARG A 15 3.15 10.11 -2.54
CA ARG A 15 2.08 9.47 -1.77
C ARG A 15 1.55 8.27 -2.55
N PRO A 16 1.88 7.04 -2.14
CA PRO A 16 1.30 5.84 -2.73
C PRO A 16 -0.22 5.83 -2.64
N ALA A 17 -0.76 6.40 -1.55
CA ALA A 17 -2.19 6.58 -1.32
C ALA A 17 -2.89 7.46 -2.37
N ASP A 18 -2.15 8.31 -3.08
CA ASP A 18 -2.69 9.19 -4.13
C ASP A 18 -2.71 8.51 -5.52
N LYS A 19 -2.30 7.23 -5.62
CA LYS A 19 -2.47 6.47 -6.86
C LYS A 19 -3.96 6.22 -7.07
N GLU A 20 -4.51 6.85 -8.09
CA GLU A 20 -5.85 6.53 -8.57
C GLU A 20 -5.91 5.05 -8.97
N VAL A 21 -6.95 4.36 -8.51
CA VAL A 21 -7.28 3.03 -9.00
C VAL A 21 -7.64 3.18 -10.48
N LEU A 22 -6.85 2.56 -11.36
CA LEU A 22 -7.08 2.65 -12.80
C LEU A 22 -8.49 2.15 -13.14
N PRO A 23 -9.30 2.93 -13.88
CA PRO A 23 -10.61 2.48 -14.31
C PRO A 23 -10.49 1.16 -15.08
N LYS A 24 -11.32 0.18 -14.72
CA LYS A 24 -11.33 -1.21 -15.26
C LYS A 24 -10.15 -2.10 -14.82
N SER A 25 -9.38 -1.72 -13.81
CA SER A 25 -8.42 -2.65 -13.19
C SER A 25 -9.16 -3.80 -12.48
N PRO A 26 -8.50 -4.96 -12.28
CA PRO A 26 -9.02 -6.01 -11.41
C PRO A 26 -9.41 -5.49 -10.03
N ASP A 27 -8.62 -4.57 -9.47
CA ASP A 27 -8.87 -3.94 -8.16
C ASP A 27 -10.15 -3.11 -8.18
N ALA A 28 -10.37 -2.27 -9.20
CA ALA A 28 -11.60 -1.49 -9.35
C ALA A 28 -12.84 -2.38 -9.42
N LYS A 29 -12.73 -3.53 -10.10
CA LYS A 29 -13.81 -4.51 -10.18
C LYS A 29 -14.07 -5.16 -8.81
N CYS A 30 -13.02 -5.60 -8.12
CA CYS A 30 -13.15 -6.18 -6.78
C CYS A 30 -13.78 -5.21 -5.78
N VAL A 31 -13.35 -3.94 -5.77
CA VAL A 31 -13.93 -2.90 -4.91
C VAL A 31 -15.43 -2.74 -5.21
N GLY A 32 -15.81 -2.61 -6.49
CA GLY A 32 -17.22 -2.50 -6.86
C GLY A 32 -18.07 -3.73 -6.52
N ASP A 33 -17.50 -4.94 -6.63
CA ASP A 33 -18.17 -6.18 -6.23
C ASP A 33 -18.32 -6.26 -4.69
N LEU A 34 -17.32 -5.82 -3.94
CA LEU A 34 -17.35 -5.74 -2.47
C LEU A 34 -18.41 -4.77 -1.98
N GLU A 35 -18.46 -3.55 -2.54
CA GLU A 35 -19.48 -2.54 -2.22
C GLU A 35 -20.89 -3.08 -2.45
N ARG A 36 -21.14 -3.70 -3.62
CA ARG A 36 -22.43 -4.29 -3.95
C ARG A 36 -22.81 -5.42 -2.99
N CYS A 37 -21.85 -6.22 -2.55
CA CYS A 37 -22.09 -7.25 -1.54
C CYS A 37 -22.44 -6.63 -0.19
N ALA A 38 -21.72 -5.60 0.25
CA ALA A 38 -21.99 -4.90 1.49
C ALA A 38 -23.39 -4.25 1.49
N GLU A 39 -23.79 -3.62 0.39
CA GLU A 39 -25.14 -3.05 0.22
C GLU A 39 -26.24 -4.11 0.36
N LYS A 40 -26.07 -5.26 -0.30
CA LYS A 40 -27.01 -6.38 -0.20
C LYS A 40 -27.08 -6.95 1.22
N LEU A 41 -25.93 -7.09 1.89
CA LEU A 41 -25.85 -7.53 3.28
C LEU A 41 -26.58 -6.56 4.20
N GLU A 42 -26.40 -5.24 4.04
CA GLU A 42 -27.15 -4.24 4.80
C GLU A 42 -28.67 -4.37 4.57
N GLN A 43 -29.13 -4.71 3.37
CA GLN A 43 -30.57 -4.88 3.10
C GLN A 43 -31.15 -6.14 3.77
N CYS A 44 -30.35 -7.18 3.99
CA CYS A 44 -30.80 -8.47 4.52
C CYS A 44 -30.78 -8.57 6.06
N ILE A 45 -30.08 -7.68 6.75
CA ILE A 45 -29.87 -7.77 8.20
C ILE A 45 -30.71 -6.74 9.00
N GLY A 46 -31.00 -7.06 10.26
CA GLY A 46 -31.75 -6.22 11.19
C GLY A 46 -30.98 -5.00 11.69
N ALA A 47 -31.65 -4.11 12.43
CA ALA A 47 -31.07 -2.83 12.84
C ALA A 47 -29.87 -2.97 13.78
N GLN A 48 -29.86 -3.98 14.65
CA GLN A 48 -28.76 -4.23 15.58
C GLN A 48 -27.54 -4.81 14.84
N GLU A 49 -27.79 -5.72 13.90
CA GLU A 49 -26.76 -6.33 13.04
C GLU A 49 -26.13 -5.29 12.11
N LYS A 50 -26.91 -4.33 11.59
CA LYS A 50 -26.40 -3.19 10.80
C LYS A 50 -25.34 -2.40 11.55
N ALA A 51 -25.59 -2.10 12.83
CA ALA A 51 -24.63 -1.35 13.63
C ALA A 51 -23.31 -2.12 13.80
N LEU A 52 -23.40 -3.43 14.03
CA LEU A 52 -22.22 -4.30 14.12
C LEU A 52 -21.48 -4.41 12.77
N PHE A 53 -22.22 -4.58 11.68
CA PHE A 53 -21.67 -4.71 10.33
C PHE A 53 -20.95 -3.43 9.88
N ARG A 54 -21.53 -2.24 10.14
CA ARG A 54 -20.87 -0.96 9.86
C ARG A 54 -19.60 -0.77 10.67
N LYS A 55 -19.62 -1.18 11.94
CA LYS A 55 -18.42 -1.17 12.79
C LYS A 55 -17.36 -2.10 12.23
N TYR A 56 -17.75 -3.29 11.76
CA TYR A 56 -16.83 -4.23 11.11
C TYR A 56 -16.18 -3.61 9.87
N ILE A 57 -16.96 -3.11 8.90
CA ILE A 57 -16.42 -2.45 7.69
C ILE A 57 -15.46 -1.30 8.05
N THR A 58 -15.82 -0.50 9.05
CA THR A 58 -14.98 0.62 9.49
C THR A 58 -13.65 0.13 10.08
N LEU A 59 -13.66 -0.95 10.86
CA LEU A 59 -12.44 -1.52 11.43
C LEU A 59 -11.58 -2.20 10.37
N ASP A 60 -12.21 -2.91 9.43
CA ASP A 60 -11.56 -3.58 8.31
C ASP A 60 -10.84 -2.57 7.40
N GLY A 61 -11.51 -1.49 7.01
CA GLY A 61 -10.87 -0.41 6.23
C GLY A 61 -9.74 0.32 6.98
N ARG A 62 -9.81 0.39 8.31
CA ARG A 62 -8.69 0.92 9.12
C ARG A 62 -7.52 -0.06 9.16
N LEU A 63 -7.79 -1.36 9.28
CA LEU A 63 -6.76 -2.39 9.25
C LEU A 63 -6.04 -2.37 7.90
N ASP A 64 -6.78 -2.35 6.79
CA ASP A 64 -6.23 -2.22 5.44
C ASP A 64 -5.31 -0.99 5.31
N SER A 65 -5.74 0.16 5.83
CA SER A 65 -4.91 1.38 5.80
C SER A 65 -3.59 1.24 6.58
N ILE A 66 -3.58 0.49 7.70
CA ILE A 66 -2.38 0.23 8.50
C ILE A 66 -1.47 -0.75 7.75
N GLU A 67 -2.02 -1.84 7.24
CA GLU A 67 -1.27 -2.85 6.49
C GLU A 67 -0.61 -2.27 5.24
N VAL A 68 -1.31 -1.41 4.50
CA VAL A 68 -0.75 -0.73 3.32
C VAL A 68 0.45 0.16 3.69
N GLU A 69 0.37 0.88 4.81
CA GLU A 69 1.49 1.69 5.31
C GLU A 69 2.68 0.81 5.73
N GLU A 70 2.43 -0.25 6.50
CA GLU A 70 3.45 -1.20 6.94
C GLU A 70 4.14 -1.88 5.75
N TYR A 71 3.38 -2.42 4.79
CA TYR A 71 3.94 -3.04 3.59
C TYR A 71 4.73 -2.06 2.73
N TYR A 72 4.32 -0.80 2.66
CA TYR A 72 5.09 0.23 1.98
C TYR A 72 6.46 0.46 2.64
N ILE A 73 6.48 0.62 3.98
CA ILE A 73 7.71 0.80 4.75
C ILE A 73 8.62 -0.43 4.62
N ASP A 74 8.08 -1.63 4.77
CA ASP A 74 8.81 -2.89 4.64
C ASP A 74 9.42 -3.07 3.24
N GLY A 75 8.67 -2.72 2.19
CA GLY A 75 9.17 -2.73 0.82
C GLY A 75 10.34 -1.76 0.61
N PHE A 76 10.25 -0.56 1.18
CA PHE A 76 11.34 0.43 1.14
C PHE A 76 12.59 -0.04 1.88
N CYS A 77 12.43 -0.55 3.10
CA CYS A 77 13.52 -1.09 3.92
C CYS A 77 14.20 -2.27 3.21
N THR A 78 13.40 -3.19 2.65
CA THR A 78 13.88 -4.33 1.86
C THR A 78 14.68 -3.85 0.64
N GLY A 79 14.17 -2.85 -0.10
CA GLY A 79 14.88 -2.25 -1.23
C GLY A 79 16.23 -1.66 -0.84
N ALA A 80 16.29 -0.93 0.27
CA ALA A 80 17.54 -0.37 0.79
C ALA A 80 18.55 -1.45 1.20
N GLN A 81 18.10 -2.52 1.86
CA GLN A 81 18.94 -3.67 2.21
C GLN A 81 19.54 -4.34 0.97
N ILE A 82 18.74 -4.54 -0.09
CA ILE A 82 19.21 -5.10 -1.37
C ILE A 82 20.28 -4.19 -1.99
N MET A 83 20.05 -2.87 -2.02
CA MET A 83 21.03 -1.92 -2.56
C MET A 83 22.34 -1.94 -1.77
N LEU A 84 22.25 -1.93 -0.43
CA LEU A 84 23.42 -1.99 0.44
C LEU A 84 24.21 -3.28 0.20
N GLU A 85 23.56 -4.44 0.19
CA GLU A 85 24.21 -5.73 -0.06
C GLU A 85 24.96 -5.76 -1.41
N ILE A 86 24.36 -5.20 -2.47
CA ILE A 86 25.00 -5.13 -3.79
C ILE A 86 26.25 -4.23 -3.73
N LEU A 87 26.14 -3.05 -3.12
CA LEU A 87 27.24 -2.09 -3.04
C LEU A 87 28.39 -2.58 -2.14
N THR A 88 28.06 -3.17 -0.99
CA THR A 88 29.08 -3.72 -0.07
C THR A 88 29.80 -4.90 -0.71
N ARG A 89 29.10 -5.84 -1.36
CA ARG A 89 29.74 -6.94 -2.11
C ARG A 89 30.68 -6.44 -3.20
N GLN A 90 30.31 -5.38 -3.93
CA GLN A 90 31.22 -4.79 -4.92
C GLN A 90 32.45 -4.15 -4.26
N SER A 91 32.31 -3.52 -3.09
CA SER A 91 33.44 -2.97 -2.35
C SER A 91 34.42 -4.05 -1.84
N GLU A 92 33.92 -5.24 -1.49
CA GLU A 92 34.77 -6.36 -1.08
C GLU A 92 35.58 -6.94 -2.25
N ASN A 93 35.01 -6.94 -3.47
CA ASN A 93 35.68 -7.38 -4.69
C ASN A 93 36.73 -6.38 -5.24
N LEU A 94 36.81 -5.18 -4.66
CA LEU A 94 37.76 -4.13 -5.07
C LEU A 94 38.97 -4.01 -4.12
N ARG A 95 39.09 -4.88 -3.11
CA ARG A 95 40.30 -4.90 -2.27
C ARG A 95 41.49 -5.32 -3.17
N PRO A 96 42.56 -4.53 -3.24
CA PRO A 96 43.76 -4.97 -3.96
C PRO A 96 44.26 -6.26 -3.33
N TYR A 97 44.70 -7.22 -4.17
CA TYR A 97 45.42 -8.39 -3.68
C TYR A 97 46.72 -7.91 -3.02
N ASP A 98 46.92 -8.29 -1.75
CA ASP A 98 48.18 -8.11 -1.02
C ASP A 98 49.34 -8.89 -1.67
#